data_AF-A0A3B8U4T0-F1
#
_entry.id   AF-A0A3B8U4T0-F1
#
_cell.length_a   1.000
_cell.length_b   1.000
_cell.length_c   1.000
_cell.angle_alpha   90.00
_cell.angle_beta   90.00
_cell.angle_gamma   90.00
#
_symmetry.space_group_name_H-M   'P 1'
#
loop_
_entity.id
_entity.type
_entity.pdbx_description
1 polymer ?
#
loop_
_entity_poly.entity_id
_entity_poly.type
_entity_poly.pdbx_seq_one_letter_code
_entity_poly.pdbx_strand_id
1 'polypeptide(L)'
;SLAMGRLVRFISSDAQEGTPGANLLNDGVIRKDFLETGLGSLIASSYFEELKEDLQSRLSHAKRYRPYAHPEAPFLSVQAIWDQFRPDLSRALASLKGQLEVSSDTFDHLMNLYLEQKKLSPEVVRRILMYQMGQYSSIRPDLAVQHEDFSLFGYHNLREWFGDMWIEKTAEFIWNAAITAQEKGFSVTAQEAKADLLFHIEQIRQKYPQAEISLHDQAGRLGMTEKETLDTWQKVMLFRRYLNSVGEAVLLDHLLSKDLGDYAQQTVVADVYSLPDSLVLNTAEDLFSLQYYLDTVAIPEKDKLSLPTSLKPSQEVLKKAPQFVETVYAADVARISRGELALR
;
A
#
# COMPACT_ATOMS: atom_id res chain seq x y z
N SER A 1 31.11 10.14 5.56
CA SER A 1 31.53 9.94 6.96
C SER A 1 30.93 8.65 7.51
N LEU A 2 31.47 8.07 8.59
CA LEU A 2 30.94 6.83 9.19
C LEU A 2 29.46 6.98 9.63
N ALA A 3 29.06 8.17 10.08
CA ALA A 3 27.68 8.47 10.43
C ALA A 3 26.73 8.47 9.21
N MET A 4 27.17 9.01 8.07
CA MET A 4 26.39 8.96 6.83
C MET A 4 26.17 7.52 6.36
N GLY A 5 27.21 6.68 6.41
CA GLY A 5 27.08 5.26 6.04
C GLY A 5 26.08 4.50 6.90
N ARG A 6 25.96 4.86 8.19
CA ARG A 6 24.92 4.31 9.08
C ARG A 6 23.52 4.77 8.69
N LEU A 7 23.35 6.06 8.35
CA LEU A 7 22.06 6.58 7.87
C LEU A 7 21.62 5.89 6.58
N VAL A 8 22.51 5.78 5.59
CA VAL A 8 22.27 5.05 4.33
C VAL A 8 21.81 3.62 4.61
N ARG A 9 22.53 2.90 5.49
CA ARG A 9 22.16 1.53 5.87
C ARG A 9 20.78 1.48 6.52
N PHE A 10 20.51 2.38 7.46
CA PHE A 10 19.26 2.44 8.20
C PHE A 10 18.05 2.69 7.29
N ILE A 11 18.15 3.62 6.33
CA ILE A 11 17.02 3.99 5.47
C ILE A 11 16.83 3.05 4.27
N SER A 12 17.86 2.27 3.91
CA SER A 12 17.86 1.43 2.70
C SER A 12 17.02 0.15 2.74
N SER A 13 16.52 -0.24 3.92
CA SER A 13 15.56 -1.33 4.10
C SER A 13 14.45 -0.89 5.03
N ASP A 14 13.23 -1.40 4.81
CA ASP A 14 12.06 -1.02 5.61
C ASP A 14 11.30 -2.23 6.19
N ALA A 15 10.45 -1.97 7.17
CA ALA A 15 9.68 -2.99 7.88
C ALA A 15 8.66 -3.75 7.00
N GLN A 16 8.32 -3.25 5.80
CA GLN A 16 7.37 -3.88 4.87
C GLN A 16 8.05 -4.72 3.78
N GLU A 17 9.37 -4.88 3.80
CA GLU A 17 10.05 -5.75 2.83
C GLU A 17 9.75 -7.24 3.05
N GLY A 18 9.16 -7.64 4.19
CA GLY A 18 8.68 -9.01 4.42
C GLY A 18 9.77 -10.08 4.42
N THR A 19 11.04 -9.67 4.30
CA THR A 19 12.22 -10.52 4.20
C THR A 19 12.83 -10.78 5.58
N PRO A 20 13.40 -11.97 5.82
CA PRO A 20 14.29 -12.21 6.95
C PRO A 20 15.47 -11.21 6.89
N GLY A 21 15.49 -10.23 7.79
CA GLY A 21 16.50 -9.16 7.81
C GLY A 21 15.97 -7.75 7.55
N ALA A 22 14.67 -7.58 7.31
CA ALA A 22 14.03 -6.27 7.21
C ALA A 22 14.33 -5.38 8.45
N ASN A 23 14.57 -4.09 8.21
CA ASN A 23 14.76 -3.13 9.29
C ASN A 23 13.42 -2.73 9.89
N LEU A 24 13.07 -3.36 11.01
CA LEU A 24 11.81 -3.10 11.72
C LEU A 24 11.78 -1.76 12.44
N LEU A 25 12.91 -1.07 12.56
CA LEU A 25 13.01 0.26 13.17
C LEU A 25 12.70 1.36 12.15
N ASN A 26 12.92 1.11 10.87
CA ASN A 26 12.58 2.03 9.80
C ASN A 26 11.11 1.87 9.43
N ASP A 27 10.32 2.90 9.74
CA ASP A 27 8.89 2.98 9.43
C ASP A 27 8.59 3.25 7.95
N GLY A 28 9.61 3.20 7.10
CA GLY A 28 9.55 3.44 5.67
C GLY A 28 9.85 4.89 5.31
N VAL A 29 10.90 5.48 5.90
CA VAL A 29 11.35 6.87 5.62
C VAL A 29 11.38 7.16 4.12
N ILE A 30 12.04 6.31 3.33
CA ILE A 30 12.11 6.51 1.88
C ILE A 30 10.72 6.42 1.23
N ARG A 31 9.96 5.36 1.51
CA ARG A 31 8.63 5.18 0.92
C ARG A 31 7.71 6.35 1.26
N LYS A 32 7.54 6.66 2.55
CA LYS A 32 6.58 7.65 3.05
C LYS A 32 7.03 9.08 2.78
N ASP A 33 8.27 9.41 3.12
CA ASP A 33 8.72 10.80 3.12
C ASP A 33 9.26 11.26 1.76
N PHE A 34 9.68 10.31 0.89
CA PHE A 34 10.24 10.62 -0.42
C PHE A 34 9.38 10.15 -1.60
N LEU A 35 8.97 8.88 -1.62
CA LEU A 35 8.25 8.34 -2.78
C LEU A 35 6.78 8.78 -2.79
N GLU A 36 6.08 8.68 -1.66
CA GLU A 36 4.67 9.05 -1.56
C GLU A 36 4.44 10.58 -1.64
N THR A 37 5.43 11.40 -1.28
CA THR A 37 5.35 12.87 -1.33
C THR A 37 5.86 13.48 -2.63
N GLY A 38 6.56 12.70 -3.48
CA GLY A 38 7.24 13.19 -4.69
C GLY A 38 8.58 13.87 -4.44
N LEU A 39 9.06 13.96 -3.19
CA LEU A 39 10.39 14.51 -2.89
C LEU A 39 11.52 13.66 -3.51
N GLY A 40 11.29 12.35 -3.69
CA GLY A 40 12.22 11.46 -4.37
C GLY A 40 12.49 11.86 -5.82
N SER A 41 11.44 12.28 -6.54
CA SER A 41 11.50 12.80 -7.90
C SER A 41 12.29 14.10 -7.99
N LEU A 42 12.15 14.98 -6.99
CA LEU A 42 12.93 16.22 -6.91
C LEU A 42 14.42 15.94 -6.74
N ILE A 43 14.79 14.98 -5.89
CA ILE A 43 16.18 14.54 -5.75
C ILE A 43 16.66 13.94 -7.07
N ALA A 44 15.90 13.03 -7.67
CA ALA A 44 16.30 12.36 -8.90
C ALA A 44 16.52 13.34 -10.05
N SER A 45 15.65 14.34 -10.18
CA SER A 45 15.76 15.39 -11.19
C SER A 45 16.97 16.30 -10.96
N SER A 46 17.22 16.68 -9.69
CA SER A 46 18.34 17.54 -9.32
C SER A 46 19.71 16.89 -9.58
N TYR A 47 19.78 15.56 -9.46
CA TYR A 47 21.00 14.77 -9.63
C TYR A 47 20.92 13.84 -10.86
N PHE A 48 20.10 14.19 -11.86
CA PHE A 48 19.79 13.30 -12.98
C PHE A 48 21.04 12.81 -13.72
N GLU A 49 21.99 13.71 -14.01
CA GLU A 49 23.23 13.34 -14.73
C GLU A 49 24.07 12.31 -13.95
N GLU A 50 24.08 12.38 -12.61
CA GLU A 50 24.76 11.40 -11.75
C GLU A 50 24.02 10.06 -11.70
N LEU A 51 22.68 10.09 -11.81
CA LEU A 51 21.82 8.90 -11.72
C LEU A 51 21.56 8.23 -13.06
N LYS A 52 21.94 8.86 -14.17
CA LYS A 52 21.58 8.46 -15.52
C LYS A 52 22.01 7.03 -15.86
N GLU A 53 23.22 6.65 -15.50
CA GLU A 53 23.74 5.30 -15.74
C GLU A 53 22.96 4.25 -14.95
N ASP A 54 22.67 4.54 -13.68
CA ASP A 54 21.86 3.68 -12.83
C ASP A 54 20.46 3.50 -13.42
N LEU A 55 19.78 4.59 -13.80
CA LEU A 55 18.46 4.56 -14.42
C LEU A 55 18.46 3.82 -15.77
N GLN A 56 19.55 3.93 -16.55
CA GLN A 56 19.70 3.22 -17.82
C GLN A 56 19.75 1.71 -17.63
N SER A 57 20.45 1.26 -16.60
CA SER A 57 20.47 -0.16 -16.23
C SER A 57 19.06 -0.67 -15.87
N ARG A 58 18.31 0.09 -15.04
CA ARG A 58 16.93 -0.27 -14.65
C ARG A 58 15.98 -0.28 -15.84
N LEU A 59 16.02 0.74 -16.70
CA LEU A 59 15.19 0.78 -17.91
C LEU A 59 15.51 -0.41 -18.84
N SER A 60 16.79 -0.75 -18.99
CA SER A 60 17.21 -1.91 -19.78
C SER A 60 16.73 -3.24 -19.17
N HIS A 61 16.64 -3.33 -17.85
CA HIS A 61 16.07 -4.48 -17.17
C HIS A 61 14.54 -4.56 -17.37
N ALA A 62 13.84 -3.43 -17.19
CA ALA A 62 12.40 -3.34 -17.39
C ALA A 62 11.95 -3.72 -18.80
N LYS A 63 12.72 -3.33 -19.84
CA LYS A 63 12.44 -3.72 -21.23
C LYS A 63 12.50 -5.24 -21.46
N ARG A 64 13.47 -5.91 -20.82
CA ARG A 64 13.69 -7.36 -20.92
C ARG A 64 12.72 -8.16 -20.05
N TYR A 65 12.18 -7.55 -19.00
CA TYR A 65 11.27 -8.23 -18.08
C TYR A 65 10.03 -8.80 -18.78
N ARG A 66 9.69 -10.02 -18.36
CA ARG A 66 8.53 -10.79 -18.78
C ARG A 66 7.87 -11.35 -17.52
N PRO A 67 6.64 -10.92 -17.19
CA PRO A 67 5.91 -11.52 -16.08
C PRO A 67 5.66 -13.00 -16.37
N TYR A 68 5.59 -13.81 -15.32
CA TYR A 68 5.28 -15.24 -15.45
C TYR A 68 3.93 -15.45 -16.17
N ALA A 69 3.90 -16.44 -17.05
CA ALA A 69 2.71 -16.95 -17.71
C ALA A 69 2.80 -18.48 -17.78
N HIS A 70 1.69 -19.14 -17.48
CA HIS A 70 1.65 -20.61 -17.46
C HIS A 70 1.95 -21.18 -18.85
N PRO A 71 2.87 -22.17 -18.99
CA PRO A 71 3.32 -22.67 -20.29
C PRO A 71 2.20 -23.23 -21.18
N GLU A 72 1.25 -23.95 -20.57
CA GLU A 72 0.13 -24.58 -21.30
C GLU A 72 -1.13 -23.70 -21.33
N ALA A 73 -1.16 -22.61 -20.57
CA ALA A 73 -2.36 -21.78 -20.39
C ALA A 73 -1.99 -20.30 -20.17
N PRO A 74 -1.53 -19.59 -21.21
CA PRO A 74 -0.95 -18.25 -21.05
C PRO A 74 -1.87 -17.19 -20.43
N PHE A 75 -3.18 -17.43 -20.41
CA PHE A 75 -4.15 -16.57 -19.72
C PHE A 75 -4.01 -16.62 -18.18
N LEU A 76 -3.44 -17.71 -17.64
CA LEU A 76 -2.98 -17.80 -16.25
C LEU A 76 -1.60 -17.15 -16.14
N SER A 77 -1.59 -15.83 -16.01
CA SER A 77 -0.36 -15.04 -15.94
C SER A 77 -0.44 -13.95 -14.90
N VAL A 78 0.74 -13.50 -14.48
CA VAL A 78 0.89 -12.34 -13.60
C VAL A 78 0.32 -11.08 -14.26
N GLN A 79 0.50 -10.94 -15.58
CA GLN A 79 -0.04 -9.82 -16.34
C GLN A 79 -1.58 -9.79 -16.29
N ALA A 80 -2.24 -10.94 -16.46
CA ALA A 80 -3.71 -11.01 -16.38
C ALA A 80 -4.24 -10.62 -14.99
N ILE A 81 -3.52 -11.00 -13.92
CA ILE A 81 -3.85 -10.58 -12.55
C ILE A 81 -3.69 -9.08 -12.38
N TRP A 82 -2.60 -8.50 -12.89
CA TRP A 82 -2.42 -7.05 -12.84
C TRP A 82 -3.51 -6.33 -13.64
N ASP A 83 -3.84 -6.78 -14.83
CA ASP A 83 -4.88 -6.14 -15.65
C ASP A 83 -6.25 -6.17 -14.97
N GLN A 84 -6.56 -7.24 -14.23
CA GLN A 84 -7.83 -7.37 -13.51
C GLN A 84 -7.86 -6.58 -12.21
N PHE A 85 -6.83 -6.72 -11.36
CA PHE A 85 -6.87 -6.20 -10.00
C PHE A 85 -6.20 -4.83 -9.86
N ARG A 86 -5.23 -4.51 -10.72
CA ARG A 86 -4.34 -3.34 -10.65
C ARG A 86 -3.94 -2.83 -12.04
N PRO A 87 -4.90 -2.36 -12.86
CA PRO A 87 -4.63 -1.93 -14.23
C PRO A 87 -3.61 -0.78 -14.31
N ASP A 88 -3.51 0.03 -13.26
CA ASP A 88 -2.54 1.11 -13.13
C ASP A 88 -1.10 0.62 -13.13
N LEU A 89 -0.84 -0.54 -12.50
CA LEU A 89 0.46 -1.19 -12.51
C LEU A 89 0.84 -1.62 -13.93
N SER A 90 -0.10 -2.23 -14.67
CA SER A 90 0.11 -2.61 -16.07
C SER A 90 0.38 -1.40 -16.96
N ARG A 91 -0.37 -0.31 -16.77
CA ARG A 91 -0.17 0.95 -17.51
C ARG A 91 1.20 1.58 -17.21
N ALA A 92 1.60 1.61 -15.93
CA ALA A 92 2.90 2.13 -15.53
C ALA A 92 4.05 1.28 -16.11
N LEU A 93 3.90 -0.04 -16.14
CA LEU A 93 4.90 -0.94 -16.70
C LEU A 93 5.03 -0.76 -18.22
N ALA A 94 3.89 -0.65 -18.92
CA ALA A 94 3.88 -0.38 -20.35
C ALA A 94 4.53 0.97 -20.67
N SER A 95 4.25 2.01 -19.87
CA SER A 95 4.81 3.35 -20.04
C SER A 95 6.34 3.35 -19.87
N LEU A 96 6.85 2.69 -18.81
CA LEU A 96 8.30 2.55 -18.61
C LEU A 96 8.96 1.79 -19.77
N LYS A 97 8.36 0.67 -20.21
CA LYS A 97 8.92 -0.13 -21.33
C LYS A 97 8.88 0.59 -22.67
N GLY A 98 7.93 1.52 -22.84
CA GLY A 98 7.78 2.35 -24.03
C GLY A 98 8.83 3.46 -24.15
N GLN A 99 9.54 3.81 -23.07
CA GLN A 99 10.60 4.82 -23.13
C GLN A 99 11.75 4.35 -24.03
N LEU A 100 12.14 5.17 -25.01
CA LEU A 100 13.27 4.86 -25.89
C LEU A 100 14.60 5.00 -25.14
N GLU A 101 14.76 6.12 -24.43
CA GLU A 101 15.96 6.48 -23.67
C GLU A 101 15.57 6.91 -22.25
N VAL A 102 16.56 6.94 -21.36
CA VAL A 102 16.38 7.46 -20.01
C VAL A 102 16.12 8.96 -20.05
N SER A 103 15.15 9.38 -19.26
CA SER A 103 14.77 10.78 -19.04
C SER A 103 14.59 11.03 -17.55
N SER A 104 14.43 12.29 -17.15
CA SER A 104 14.05 12.67 -15.78
C SER A 104 12.86 11.84 -15.27
N ASP A 105 11.89 11.64 -16.16
CA ASP A 105 10.62 10.97 -15.84
C ASP A 105 10.81 9.47 -15.63
N THR A 106 11.93 8.86 -16.07
CA THR A 106 12.22 7.44 -15.86
C THR A 106 12.19 7.09 -14.37
N PHE A 107 12.67 7.98 -13.50
CA PHE A 107 12.60 7.79 -12.06
C PHE A 107 11.14 7.74 -11.56
N ASP A 108 10.29 8.65 -12.05
CA ASP A 108 8.87 8.70 -11.65
C ASP A 108 8.12 7.45 -12.06
N HIS A 109 8.43 6.90 -13.24
CA HIS A 109 7.86 5.64 -13.68
C HIS A 109 8.28 4.47 -12.77
N LEU A 110 9.55 4.41 -12.34
CA LEU A 110 10.04 3.41 -11.40
C LEU A 110 9.40 3.57 -10.01
N MET A 111 9.28 4.81 -9.53
CA MET A 111 8.62 5.14 -8.26
C MET A 111 7.17 4.69 -8.26
N ASN A 112 6.41 5.03 -9.31
CA ASN A 112 5.02 4.63 -9.45
C ASN A 112 4.88 3.10 -9.46
N LEU A 113 5.73 2.39 -10.21
CA LEU A 113 5.73 0.93 -10.23
C LEU A 113 6.02 0.32 -8.85
N TYR A 114 6.99 0.87 -8.12
CA TYR A 114 7.32 0.42 -6.76
C TYR A 114 6.11 0.58 -5.82
N LEU A 115 5.48 1.75 -5.80
CA LEU A 115 4.32 2.04 -4.96
C LEU A 115 3.12 1.16 -5.35
N GLU A 116 2.91 0.97 -6.65
CA GLU A 116 1.82 0.13 -7.15
C GLU A 116 2.04 -1.35 -6.79
N GLN A 117 3.27 -1.88 -6.86
CA GLN A 117 3.58 -3.24 -6.41
C GLN A 117 3.29 -3.43 -4.91
N LYS A 118 3.58 -2.44 -4.06
CA LYS A 118 3.35 -2.57 -2.61
C LYS A 118 1.87 -2.76 -2.26
N LYS A 119 0.96 -2.21 -3.07
CA LYS A 119 -0.49 -2.39 -2.92
C LYS A 119 -0.98 -3.79 -3.37
N LEU A 120 -0.20 -4.56 -4.15
CA LEU A 120 -0.51 -5.95 -4.54
C LEU A 120 0.77 -6.79 -4.48
N SER A 121 1.02 -7.40 -3.31
CA SER A 121 2.28 -8.07 -3.05
C SER A 121 2.49 -9.32 -3.92
N PRO A 122 3.75 -9.69 -4.23
CA PRO A 122 4.08 -10.92 -4.95
C PRO A 122 3.46 -12.19 -4.32
N GLU A 123 3.35 -12.24 -2.99
CA GLU A 123 2.70 -13.33 -2.26
C GLU A 123 1.20 -13.42 -2.57
N VAL A 124 0.51 -12.29 -2.69
CA VAL A 124 -0.90 -12.26 -3.07
C VAL A 124 -1.06 -12.70 -4.52
N VAL A 125 -0.20 -12.23 -5.42
CA VAL A 125 -0.19 -12.68 -6.83
C VAL A 125 -0.02 -14.20 -6.92
N ARG A 126 0.93 -14.78 -6.16
CA ARG A 126 1.13 -16.23 -6.09
C ARG A 126 -0.14 -16.95 -5.67
N ARG A 127 -0.78 -16.50 -4.58
CA ARG A 127 -2.01 -17.12 -4.07
C ARG A 127 -3.15 -17.07 -5.09
N ILE A 128 -3.30 -15.94 -5.79
CA ILE A 128 -4.30 -15.80 -6.86
C ILE A 128 -4.00 -16.76 -8.00
N LEU A 129 -2.74 -16.84 -8.48
CA LEU A 129 -2.34 -17.78 -9.53
C LEU A 129 -2.63 -19.23 -9.15
N MET A 130 -2.18 -19.64 -7.96
CA MET A 130 -2.40 -21.00 -7.46
C MET A 130 -3.89 -21.33 -7.34
N TYR A 131 -4.70 -20.39 -6.86
CA TYR A 131 -6.14 -20.55 -6.78
C TYR A 131 -6.77 -20.70 -8.17
N GLN A 132 -6.42 -19.81 -9.12
CA GLN A 132 -6.92 -19.85 -10.50
C GLN A 132 -6.55 -21.16 -11.20
N MET A 133 -5.31 -21.64 -11.05
CA MET A 133 -4.87 -22.93 -11.59
C MET A 133 -5.68 -24.10 -11.02
N GLY A 134 -6.01 -24.06 -9.72
CA GLY A 134 -6.83 -25.08 -9.06
C GLY A 134 -8.28 -25.17 -9.58
N GLN A 135 -8.79 -24.15 -10.27
CA GLN A 135 -10.13 -24.17 -10.87
C GLN A 135 -10.20 -24.94 -12.19
N TYR A 136 -9.06 -25.20 -12.85
CA TYR A 136 -9.03 -25.84 -14.15
C TYR A 136 -8.52 -27.29 -14.05
N SER A 137 -9.45 -28.25 -14.04
CA SER A 137 -9.10 -29.68 -13.96
C SER A 137 -8.32 -30.22 -15.16
N SER A 138 -8.35 -29.52 -16.30
CA SER A 138 -7.67 -29.90 -17.54
C SER A 138 -6.25 -29.36 -17.68
N ILE A 139 -5.81 -28.47 -16.78
CA ILE A 139 -4.48 -27.85 -16.83
C ILE A 139 -3.60 -28.56 -15.82
N ARG A 140 -2.40 -28.98 -16.24
CA ARG A 140 -1.45 -29.59 -15.32
C ARG A 140 -0.92 -28.52 -14.35
N PRO A 141 -0.92 -28.76 -13.03
CA PRO A 141 -0.35 -27.79 -12.10
C PRO A 141 1.14 -27.56 -12.39
N ASP A 142 1.51 -26.33 -12.65
CA ASP A 142 2.90 -25.90 -12.67
C ASP A 142 3.43 -25.76 -11.23
N LEU A 143 4.30 -26.69 -10.84
CA LEU A 143 4.91 -26.70 -9.52
C LEU A 143 5.91 -25.56 -9.33
N ALA A 144 6.43 -24.97 -10.41
CA ALA A 144 7.39 -23.87 -10.34
C ALA A 144 6.75 -22.61 -9.71
N VAL A 145 5.45 -22.41 -9.86
CA VAL A 145 4.68 -21.28 -9.30
C VAL A 145 4.88 -21.12 -7.79
N GLN A 146 5.14 -22.21 -7.07
CA GLN A 146 5.38 -22.18 -5.62
C GLN A 146 6.70 -21.48 -5.25
N HIS A 147 7.68 -21.52 -6.16
CA HIS A 147 9.05 -21.03 -5.92
C HIS A 147 9.42 -19.85 -6.82
N GLU A 148 8.62 -19.55 -7.83
CA GLU A 148 8.83 -18.43 -8.73
C GLU A 148 8.75 -17.09 -7.99
N ASP A 149 9.62 -16.17 -8.38
CA ASP A 149 9.59 -14.79 -7.90
C ASP A 149 8.65 -13.93 -8.76
N PHE A 150 7.59 -13.43 -8.13
CA PHE A 150 6.62 -12.54 -8.77
C PHE A 150 6.91 -11.06 -8.54
N SER A 151 8.06 -10.72 -7.95
CA SER A 151 8.52 -9.33 -7.83
C SER A 151 8.80 -8.75 -9.21
N LEU A 152 8.40 -7.50 -9.44
CA LEU A 152 8.75 -6.77 -10.65
C LEU A 152 10.26 -6.72 -10.76
N PHE A 153 10.75 -7.14 -11.92
CA PHE A 153 12.18 -7.13 -12.25
C PHE A 153 13.03 -7.98 -11.30
N GLY A 154 12.44 -8.84 -10.46
CA GLY A 154 13.18 -9.53 -9.39
C GLY A 154 13.74 -8.59 -8.32
N TYR A 155 13.15 -7.40 -8.16
CA TYR A 155 13.61 -6.41 -7.20
C TYR A 155 12.89 -6.54 -5.84
N HIS A 156 13.69 -6.70 -4.79
CA HIS A 156 13.26 -6.96 -3.43
C HIS A 156 13.54 -5.80 -2.46
N ASN A 157 14.45 -4.90 -2.80
CA ASN A 157 14.85 -3.79 -1.92
C ASN A 157 14.99 -2.47 -2.67
N LEU A 158 15.06 -1.37 -1.90
CA LEU A 158 15.14 -0.01 -2.46
C LEU A 158 16.38 0.23 -3.34
N ARG A 159 17.51 -0.45 -3.08
CA ARG A 159 18.75 -0.28 -3.86
C ARG A 159 18.61 -0.89 -5.26
N GLU A 160 17.93 -2.02 -5.37
CA GLU A 160 17.62 -2.64 -6.66
C GLU A 160 16.70 -1.74 -7.49
N TRP A 161 15.67 -1.18 -6.85
CA TRP A 161 14.73 -0.25 -7.49
C TRP A 161 15.36 1.06 -7.94
N PHE A 162 16.12 1.73 -7.07
CA PHE A 162 16.51 3.13 -7.27
C PHE A 162 18.02 3.38 -7.35
N GLY A 163 18.84 2.38 -7.02
CA GLY A 163 20.30 2.47 -7.05
C GLY A 163 20.92 3.08 -5.81
N ASP A 164 22.16 2.67 -5.53
CA ASP A 164 22.91 3.10 -4.34
C ASP A 164 23.12 4.62 -4.34
N MET A 165 23.42 5.20 -5.51
CA MET A 165 23.65 6.64 -5.64
C MET A 165 22.44 7.45 -5.20
N TRP A 166 21.22 7.06 -5.61
CA TRP A 166 20.01 7.79 -5.21
C TRP A 166 19.72 7.65 -3.71
N ILE A 167 19.98 6.48 -3.13
CA ILE A 167 19.86 6.26 -1.68
C ILE A 167 20.87 7.13 -0.92
N GLU A 168 22.09 7.26 -1.44
CA GLU A 168 23.12 8.15 -0.87
C GLU A 168 22.69 9.62 -0.92
N LYS A 169 22.20 10.11 -2.06
CA LYS A 169 21.68 11.49 -2.17
C LYS A 169 20.50 11.74 -1.24
N THR A 170 19.64 10.74 -1.06
CA THR A 170 18.52 10.80 -0.12
C THR A 170 19.01 10.90 1.33
N ALA A 171 20.03 10.12 1.71
CA ALA A 171 20.64 10.22 3.03
C ALA A 171 21.34 11.58 3.24
N GLU A 172 22.04 12.10 2.23
CA GLU A 172 22.64 13.44 2.26
C GLU A 172 21.59 14.53 2.47
N PHE A 173 20.46 14.44 1.78
CA PHE A 173 19.35 15.37 1.95
C PHE A 173 18.81 15.35 3.39
N ILE A 174 18.52 14.16 3.95
CA ILE A 174 18.06 14.00 5.33
C ILE A 174 19.09 14.59 6.30
N TRP A 175 20.36 14.30 6.09
CA TRP A 175 21.45 14.77 6.95
C TRP A 175 21.56 16.29 6.96
N ASN A 176 21.55 16.90 5.77
CA ASN A 176 21.65 18.35 5.62
C ASN A 176 20.40 19.06 6.18
N ALA A 177 19.21 18.53 5.91
CA ALA A 177 17.97 19.04 6.49
C ALA A 177 18.00 18.97 8.01
N ALA A 178 18.54 17.89 8.59
CA ALA A 178 18.70 17.77 10.04
C ALA A 178 19.70 18.78 10.62
N ILE A 179 20.80 19.10 9.92
CA ILE A 179 21.72 20.18 10.32
C ILE A 179 20.98 21.52 10.32
N THR A 180 20.30 21.84 9.23
CA THR A 180 19.53 23.09 9.11
C THR A 180 18.43 23.17 10.17
N ALA A 181 17.78 22.05 10.51
CA ALA A 181 16.81 21.99 11.60
C ALA A 181 17.45 22.43 12.93
N GLN A 182 18.63 21.90 13.24
CA GLN A 182 19.34 22.25 14.47
C GLN A 182 19.76 23.72 14.49
N GLU A 183 20.22 24.26 13.37
CA GLU A 183 20.55 25.69 13.22
C GLU A 183 19.33 26.59 13.43
N LYS A 184 18.14 26.14 13.02
CA LYS A 184 16.87 26.83 13.28
C LYS A 184 16.28 26.57 14.67
N GLY A 185 17.01 25.87 15.55
CA GLY A 185 16.62 25.64 16.94
C GLY A 185 15.74 24.41 17.17
N PHE A 186 15.50 23.57 16.17
CA PHE A 186 14.84 22.28 16.39
C PHE A 186 15.77 21.32 17.13
N SER A 187 15.24 20.59 18.12
CA SER A 187 16.00 19.61 18.89
C SER A 187 15.20 18.34 19.15
N VAL A 188 15.76 17.18 18.85
CA VAL A 188 15.18 15.87 19.20
C VAL A 188 16.06 15.24 20.27
N THR A 189 15.50 14.85 21.41
CA THR A 189 16.28 14.21 22.47
C THR A 189 16.45 12.71 22.22
N ALA A 190 17.46 12.08 22.84
CA ALA A 190 17.66 10.64 22.70
C ALA A 190 16.50 9.83 23.30
N GLN A 191 15.87 10.34 24.37
CA GLN A 191 14.67 9.73 24.96
C GLN A 191 13.49 9.78 24.02
N GLU A 192 13.30 10.90 23.34
CA GLU A 192 12.24 11.07 22.33
C GLU A 192 12.45 10.10 21.16
N ALA A 193 13.66 10.06 20.60
CA ALA A 193 13.98 9.12 19.53
C ALA A 193 13.79 7.65 19.95
N LYS A 194 14.14 7.32 21.19
CA LYS A 194 13.93 5.97 21.73
C LYS A 194 12.44 5.66 21.86
N ALA A 195 11.64 6.59 22.37
CA ALA A 195 10.21 6.40 22.51
C ALA A 195 9.53 6.17 21.15
N ASP A 196 9.93 6.93 20.13
CA ASP A 196 9.40 6.81 18.77
C ASP A 196 9.76 5.45 18.13
N LEU A 197 11.02 5.00 18.24
CA LEU A 197 11.41 3.67 17.78
C LEU A 197 10.69 2.53 18.52
N LEU A 198 10.51 2.65 19.84
CA LEU A 198 9.77 1.66 20.62
C LEU A 198 8.29 1.62 20.23
N PHE A 199 7.70 2.76 19.92
CA PHE A 199 6.34 2.83 19.40
C PHE A 199 6.20 2.08 18.07
N HIS A 200 7.16 2.23 17.15
CA HIS A 200 7.18 1.45 15.90
C HIS A 200 7.31 -0.06 16.14
N ILE A 201 8.20 -0.48 17.05
CA ILE A 201 8.33 -1.89 17.43
C ILE A 201 6.99 -2.44 17.93
N GLU A 202 6.29 -1.67 18.77
CA GLU A 202 5.01 -2.10 19.35
C GLU A 202 3.91 -2.22 18.28
N GLN A 203 3.85 -1.30 17.32
CA GLN A 203 2.94 -1.42 16.17
C GLN A 203 3.20 -2.69 15.35
N ILE A 204 4.45 -3.09 15.20
CA ILE A 204 4.81 -4.32 14.47
C ILE A 204 4.43 -5.55 15.30
N ARG A 205 4.65 -5.53 16.63
CA ARG A 205 4.23 -6.63 17.53
C ARG A 205 2.72 -6.84 17.52
N GLN A 206 1.93 -5.77 17.42
CA GLN A 206 0.47 -5.92 17.27
C GLN A 206 0.09 -6.68 15.99
N LYS A 207 0.83 -6.48 14.90
CA LYS A 207 0.65 -7.21 13.64
C LYS A 207 1.21 -8.63 13.68
N TYR A 208 2.29 -8.83 14.44
CA TYR A 208 3.01 -10.11 14.56
C TYR A 208 3.32 -10.42 16.03
N PRO A 209 2.33 -10.89 16.82
CA PRO A 209 2.49 -11.06 18.27
C PRO A 209 3.55 -12.07 18.69
N GLN A 210 3.91 -12.99 17.79
CA GLN A 210 4.90 -14.04 18.02
C GLN A 210 6.35 -13.58 17.74
N ALA A 211 6.54 -12.36 17.23
CA ALA A 211 7.86 -11.86 16.91
C ALA A 211 8.52 -11.22 18.14
N GLU A 212 9.55 -11.88 18.69
CA GLU A 212 10.44 -11.25 19.66
C GLU A 212 11.30 -10.19 18.97
N ILE A 213 10.83 -8.95 19.04
CA ILE A 213 11.50 -7.79 18.45
C ILE A 213 12.00 -6.91 19.59
N SER A 214 13.31 -6.77 19.74
CA SER A 214 13.91 -5.79 20.65
C SER A 214 14.71 -4.74 19.85
N LEU A 215 14.81 -3.53 20.40
CA LEU A 215 15.62 -2.47 19.80
C LEU A 215 17.09 -2.88 19.68
N HIS A 216 17.61 -3.58 20.69
CA HIS A 216 18.99 -4.05 20.71
C HIS A 216 19.28 -5.04 19.58
N ASP A 217 18.40 -6.02 19.38
CA ASP A 217 18.59 -7.04 18.35
C ASP A 217 18.48 -6.44 16.94
N GLN A 218 17.53 -5.51 16.73
CA GLN A 218 17.38 -4.83 15.45
C GLN A 218 18.57 -3.92 15.13
N ALA A 219 19.07 -3.16 16.11
CA ALA A 219 20.28 -2.38 15.96
C ALA A 219 21.49 -3.28 15.61
N GLY A 220 21.63 -4.42 16.30
CA GLY A 220 22.68 -5.41 16.05
C GLY A 220 22.63 -5.98 14.63
N ARG A 221 21.44 -6.26 14.08
CA ARG A 221 21.26 -6.71 12.68
C ARG A 221 21.72 -5.67 11.66
N LEU A 222 21.61 -4.39 11.98
CA LEU A 222 22.14 -3.29 11.17
C LEU A 222 23.65 -3.08 11.40
N GLY A 223 24.29 -3.84 12.28
CA GLY A 223 25.68 -3.64 12.67
C GLY A 223 25.88 -2.29 13.39
N MET A 224 24.89 -1.89 14.19
CA MET A 224 24.86 -0.63 14.94
C MET A 224 24.63 -0.92 16.42
N THR A 225 25.18 -0.06 17.27
CA THR A 225 24.79 0.01 18.69
C THR A 225 23.45 0.73 18.84
N GLU A 226 22.79 0.54 20.00
CA GLU A 226 21.56 1.27 20.31
C GLU A 226 21.78 2.79 20.24
N LYS A 227 22.90 3.29 20.78
CA LYS A 227 23.26 4.72 20.71
C LYS A 227 23.36 5.22 19.27
N GLU A 228 24.07 4.50 18.40
CA GLU A 228 24.23 4.92 17.00
C GLU A 228 22.90 4.88 16.24
N THR A 229 22.02 3.95 16.61
CA THR A 229 20.67 3.84 16.06
C THR A 229 19.82 5.02 16.48
N LEU A 230 19.86 5.41 17.76
CA LEU A 230 19.19 6.60 18.26
C LEU A 230 19.72 7.87 17.60
N ASP A 231 21.05 8.03 17.51
CA ASP A 231 21.68 9.18 16.86
C ASP A 231 21.23 9.30 15.38
N THR A 232 21.12 8.17 14.68
CA THR A 232 20.65 8.12 13.30
C THR A 232 19.17 8.48 13.19
N TRP A 233 18.34 7.93 14.07
CA TRP A 233 16.91 8.21 14.09
C TRP A 233 16.60 9.66 14.46
N GLN A 234 17.37 10.28 15.36
CA GLN A 234 17.28 11.71 15.65
C GLN A 234 17.46 12.57 14.39
N LYS A 235 18.34 12.18 13.46
CA LYS A 235 18.51 12.90 12.19
C LYS A 235 17.26 12.81 11.33
N VAL A 236 16.66 11.62 11.23
CA VAL A 236 15.37 11.43 10.53
C VAL A 236 14.27 12.28 11.17
N MET A 237 14.14 12.25 12.49
CA MET A 237 13.12 13.04 13.20
C MET A 237 13.33 14.56 13.06
N LEU A 238 14.58 15.03 13.11
CA LEU A 238 14.92 16.44 12.86
C LEU A 238 14.55 16.86 11.44
N PHE A 239 14.87 16.03 10.45
CA PHE A 239 14.47 16.20 9.06
C PHE A 239 12.94 16.32 8.94
N ARG A 240 12.19 15.39 9.52
CA ARG A 240 10.71 15.39 9.48
C ARG A 240 10.12 16.64 10.12
N ARG A 241 10.61 17.02 11.30
CA ARG A 241 10.18 18.26 11.98
C ARG A 241 10.46 19.49 11.14
N TYR A 242 11.63 19.56 10.52
CA TYR A 242 11.99 20.65 9.64
C TYR A 242 11.05 20.73 8.44
N LEU A 243 10.84 19.62 7.73
CA LEU A 243 9.93 19.58 6.60
C LEU A 243 8.49 19.91 6.97
N ASN A 244 7.99 19.42 8.11
CA ASN A 244 6.64 19.74 8.56
C ASN A 244 6.51 21.24 8.88
N SER A 245 7.52 21.84 9.52
CA SER A 245 7.51 23.28 9.81
C SER A 245 7.60 24.15 8.56
N VAL A 246 8.40 23.72 7.57
CA VAL A 246 8.50 24.41 6.28
C VAL A 246 7.23 24.19 5.48
N GLY A 247 6.66 22.99 5.48
CA GLY A 247 5.40 22.66 4.82
C GLY A 247 4.24 23.47 5.37
N GLU A 248 4.14 23.64 6.69
CA GLU A 248 3.14 24.52 7.32
C GLU A 248 3.38 25.99 6.97
N ALA A 249 4.62 26.46 6.99
CA ALA A 249 4.97 27.84 6.61
C ALA A 249 4.74 28.12 5.12
N VAL A 250 5.04 27.16 4.26
CA VAL A 250 4.87 27.20 2.80
C VAL A 250 3.39 27.05 2.45
N LEU A 251 2.60 26.23 3.14
CA LEU A 251 1.13 26.17 2.96
C LEU A 251 0.46 27.49 3.39
N LEU A 252 1.03 28.20 4.36
CA LEU A 252 0.61 29.56 4.71
C LEU A 252 1.03 30.61 3.66
N ASP A 253 2.15 30.39 2.93
CA ASP A 253 2.63 31.25 1.83
C ASP A 253 2.08 30.85 0.43
N HIS A 254 1.54 29.63 0.24
CA HIS A 254 1.12 29.06 -1.05
C HIS A 254 -0.38 29.14 -1.34
N LEU A 255 -1.00 30.26 -0.97
CA LEU A 255 -2.12 30.82 -1.75
C LEU A 255 -1.66 31.30 -3.17
N LEU A 256 -0.41 31.03 -3.57
CA LEU A 256 0.25 31.58 -4.77
C LEU A 256 1.03 30.58 -5.65
N SER A 257 0.80 29.26 -5.62
CA SER A 257 1.28 28.35 -6.69
C SER A 257 0.13 27.65 -7.40
N LYS A 258 -0.33 28.30 -8.48
CA LYS A 258 -1.40 27.80 -9.36
C LYS A 258 -1.06 26.50 -10.12
N ASP A 259 0.16 25.98 -10.02
CA ASP A 259 0.56 24.75 -10.74
C ASP A 259 0.55 23.47 -9.87
N LEU A 260 0.26 23.59 -8.56
CA LEU A 260 -0.16 22.46 -7.71
C LEU A 260 -1.68 22.25 -7.74
N GLY A 261 -2.42 23.19 -8.33
CA GLY A 261 -3.88 23.19 -8.41
C GLY A 261 -4.44 22.03 -9.23
N ASP A 262 -3.78 21.61 -10.31
CA ASP A 262 -4.37 20.63 -11.23
C ASP A 262 -4.29 19.18 -10.72
N TYR A 263 -3.34 18.85 -9.84
CA TYR A 263 -3.25 17.53 -9.21
C TYR A 263 -4.00 17.46 -7.86
N ALA A 264 -4.05 18.57 -7.11
CA ALA A 264 -4.77 18.66 -5.84
C ALA A 264 -6.28 18.96 -6.01
N GLN A 265 -6.72 19.50 -7.15
CA GLN A 265 -8.15 19.68 -7.48
C GLN A 265 -8.81 18.49 -8.16
N GLN A 266 -8.12 17.35 -8.30
CA GLN A 266 -8.85 16.08 -8.35
C GLN A 266 -9.31 15.71 -6.94
N THR A 267 -10.15 16.57 -6.37
CA THR A 267 -11.13 16.14 -5.39
C THR A 267 -12.10 15.25 -6.17
N VAL A 268 -11.78 13.95 -6.20
CA VAL A 268 -12.83 12.97 -6.38
C VAL A 268 -13.76 13.23 -5.21
N VAL A 269 -14.96 13.76 -5.49
CA VAL A 269 -16.09 13.57 -4.58
C VAL A 269 -16.32 12.06 -4.58
N ALA A 270 -15.56 11.38 -3.74
CA ALA A 270 -15.73 9.97 -3.50
C ALA A 270 -16.88 9.91 -2.50
N ASP A 271 -18.05 9.55 -2.99
CA ASP A 271 -19.04 8.96 -2.12
C ASP A 271 -18.41 7.66 -1.60
N VAL A 272 -17.84 7.73 -0.40
CA VAL A 272 -17.33 6.58 0.32
C VAL A 272 -18.55 5.77 0.73
N TYR A 273 -18.99 4.88 -0.13
CA TYR A 273 -19.96 3.85 0.22
C TYR A 273 -19.24 2.79 1.05
N SER A 274 -19.12 3.05 2.34
CA SER A 274 -18.83 2.00 3.31
C SER A 274 -20.10 1.19 3.52
N LEU A 275 -20.00 -0.14 3.42
CA LEU A 275 -21.06 -0.99 3.96
C LEU A 275 -21.21 -0.66 5.46
N PRO A 276 -22.43 -0.45 5.97
CA PRO A 276 -22.68 -0.37 7.41
C PRO A 276 -22.01 -1.56 8.11
N ASP A 277 -21.54 -1.38 9.35
CA ASP A 277 -20.80 -2.42 10.09
C ASP A 277 -21.52 -3.78 10.11
N SER A 278 -22.85 -3.78 10.06
CA SER A 278 -23.70 -4.97 9.98
C SER A 278 -23.64 -5.75 8.66
N LEU A 279 -23.08 -5.16 7.60
CA LEU A 279 -22.95 -5.72 6.25
C LEU A 279 -21.48 -5.98 5.86
N VAL A 280 -20.54 -5.71 6.78
CA VAL A 280 -19.12 -6.00 6.56
C VAL A 280 -18.87 -7.50 6.78
N LEU A 281 -18.42 -8.18 5.73
CA LEU A 281 -18.06 -9.60 5.77
C LEU A 281 -16.62 -9.71 6.28
N ASN A 282 -16.44 -10.14 7.53
CA ASN A 282 -15.12 -10.19 8.18
C ASN A 282 -14.51 -11.60 8.14
N THR A 283 -15.35 -12.63 7.95
CA THR A 283 -14.96 -14.03 8.01
C THR A 283 -15.45 -14.81 6.79
N ALA A 284 -14.86 -15.99 6.56
CA ALA A 284 -15.32 -16.90 5.50
C ALA A 284 -16.77 -17.37 5.73
N GLU A 285 -17.17 -17.47 7.01
CA GLU A 285 -18.53 -17.84 7.40
C GLU A 285 -19.55 -16.78 6.96
N ASP A 286 -19.23 -15.49 7.13
CA ASP A 286 -20.08 -14.39 6.67
C ASP A 286 -20.33 -14.45 5.15
N LEU A 287 -19.29 -14.82 4.38
CA LEU A 287 -19.39 -14.96 2.93
C LEU A 287 -20.25 -16.17 2.53
N PHE A 288 -20.15 -17.28 3.25
CA PHE A 288 -21.04 -18.43 3.05
C PHE A 288 -22.49 -18.10 3.44
N SER A 289 -22.72 -17.37 4.52
CA SER A 289 -24.06 -16.93 4.94
C SER A 289 -24.69 -15.99 3.91
N LEU A 290 -23.92 -15.06 3.35
CA LEU A 290 -24.39 -14.19 2.27
C LEU A 290 -24.72 -14.99 1.01
N GLN A 291 -23.83 -15.90 0.59
CA GLN A 291 -24.07 -16.75 -0.58
C GLN A 291 -25.34 -17.58 -0.40
N TYR A 292 -25.52 -18.20 0.77
CA TYR A 292 -26.71 -18.97 1.09
C TYR A 292 -27.99 -18.12 1.05
N TYR A 293 -27.93 -16.91 1.59
CA TYR A 293 -29.04 -15.96 1.53
C TYR A 293 -29.39 -15.63 0.07
N LEU A 294 -28.40 -15.23 -0.74
CA LEU A 294 -28.60 -14.86 -2.15
C LEU A 294 -29.15 -16.04 -2.98
N ASP A 295 -28.61 -17.25 -2.82
CA ASP A 295 -29.11 -18.45 -3.51
C ASP A 295 -30.57 -18.75 -3.17
N THR A 296 -30.98 -18.39 -1.94
CA THR A 296 -32.32 -18.62 -1.45
C THR A 296 -33.29 -17.56 -1.98
N VAL A 297 -32.97 -16.27 -1.86
CA VAL A 297 -33.92 -15.17 -2.13
C VAL A 297 -33.83 -14.60 -3.54
N ALA A 298 -32.70 -14.76 -4.24
CA ALA A 298 -32.48 -14.11 -5.52
C ALA A 298 -32.72 -15.02 -6.74
N ILE A 299 -32.99 -14.40 -7.88
CA ILE A 299 -33.02 -15.08 -9.19
C ILE A 299 -31.56 -15.15 -9.68
N PRO A 300 -31.03 -16.34 -9.99
CA PRO A 300 -29.63 -16.49 -10.39
C PRO A 300 -29.35 -15.77 -11.72
N GLU A 301 -28.31 -14.95 -11.74
CA GLU A 301 -27.82 -14.28 -12.94
C GLU A 301 -26.86 -15.20 -13.74
N LYS A 302 -26.64 -14.86 -15.00
CA LYS A 302 -25.79 -15.64 -15.92
C LYS A 302 -24.31 -15.55 -15.52
N ASP A 303 -23.91 -14.41 -14.96
CA ASP A 303 -22.64 -14.25 -14.30
C ASP A 303 -22.79 -14.64 -12.83
N LYS A 304 -21.93 -15.54 -12.35
CA LYS A 304 -21.96 -16.01 -10.96
C LYS A 304 -21.27 -15.05 -9.99
N LEU A 305 -20.59 -14.03 -10.52
CA LEU A 305 -19.86 -13.03 -9.75
C LEU A 305 -20.61 -11.70 -9.63
N SER A 306 -21.76 -11.55 -10.31
CA SER A 306 -22.62 -10.38 -10.15
C SER A 306 -23.55 -10.54 -8.94
N LEU A 307 -23.80 -9.42 -8.24
CA LEU A 307 -24.85 -9.39 -7.22
C LEU A 307 -26.21 -9.44 -7.93
N PRO A 308 -27.10 -10.37 -7.56
CA PRO A 308 -28.40 -10.47 -8.19
C PRO A 308 -29.22 -9.20 -8.01
N THR A 309 -29.75 -8.68 -9.11
CA THR A 309 -30.58 -7.46 -9.12
C THR A 309 -32.08 -7.76 -8.97
N SER A 310 -32.48 -9.02 -9.09
CA SER A 310 -33.87 -9.46 -9.06
C SER A 310 -34.11 -10.52 -7.97
N LEU A 311 -35.16 -10.32 -7.19
CA LEU A 311 -35.56 -11.23 -6.11
C LEU A 311 -36.67 -12.18 -6.56
N LYS A 312 -36.71 -13.38 -5.97
CA LYS A 312 -37.80 -14.33 -6.15
C LYS A 312 -39.09 -13.79 -5.52
N PRO A 313 -40.29 -14.17 -6.02
CA PRO A 313 -41.54 -13.81 -5.39
C PRO A 313 -41.60 -14.27 -3.92
N SER A 314 -42.14 -13.45 -3.03
CA SER A 314 -42.22 -13.73 -1.59
C SER A 314 -42.91 -15.06 -1.26
N GLN A 315 -43.91 -15.46 -2.05
CA GLN A 315 -44.58 -16.77 -1.91
C GLN A 315 -43.66 -17.97 -2.19
N GLU A 316 -42.65 -17.79 -3.04
CA GLU A 316 -41.69 -18.84 -3.39
C GLU A 316 -40.59 -18.93 -2.34
N VAL A 317 -40.14 -17.78 -1.81
CA VAL A 317 -39.21 -17.71 -0.68
C VAL A 317 -39.86 -18.29 0.59
N LEU A 318 -41.13 -17.95 0.87
CA LEU A 318 -41.89 -18.46 2.01
C LEU A 318 -41.96 -20.00 2.06
N LYS A 319 -42.00 -20.66 0.90
CA LYS A 319 -42.03 -22.13 0.81
C LYS A 319 -40.68 -22.79 1.13
N LYS A 320 -39.57 -22.12 0.84
CA LYS A 320 -38.21 -22.68 0.99
C LYS A 320 -37.50 -22.22 2.26
N ALA A 321 -37.70 -20.97 2.65
CA ALA A 321 -37.05 -20.33 3.78
C ALA A 321 -38.00 -19.30 4.43
N PRO A 322 -39.00 -19.77 5.21
CA PRO A 322 -40.01 -18.90 5.82
C PRO A 322 -39.41 -17.85 6.77
N GLN A 323 -38.23 -18.12 7.34
CA GLN A 323 -37.50 -17.21 8.22
C GLN A 323 -37.05 -15.89 7.54
N PHE A 324 -37.07 -15.82 6.22
CA PHE A 324 -36.69 -14.61 5.47
C PHE A 324 -37.89 -13.76 5.04
N VAL A 325 -39.12 -14.12 5.42
CA VAL A 325 -40.33 -13.40 5.05
C VAL A 325 -40.98 -12.80 6.30
N GLU A 326 -40.95 -11.48 6.40
CA GLU A 326 -41.64 -10.74 7.46
C GLU A 326 -43.00 -10.24 6.98
N THR A 327 -44.01 -10.29 7.86
CA THR A 327 -45.33 -9.69 7.61
C THR A 327 -45.41 -8.40 8.41
N VAL A 328 -45.40 -7.25 7.71
CA VAL A 328 -45.58 -5.95 8.35
C VAL A 328 -47.06 -5.67 8.53
N TYR A 329 -47.49 -5.45 9.77
CA TYR A 329 -48.84 -4.99 10.08
C TYR A 329 -48.84 -3.47 10.22
N ALA A 330 -49.60 -2.78 9.38
CA ALA A 330 -49.89 -1.36 9.59
C ALA A 330 -51.03 -1.24 10.61
N ALA A 331 -50.74 -0.66 11.77
CA ALA A 331 -51.75 -0.35 12.78
C ALA A 331 -52.01 1.16 12.79
N ASP A 332 -53.22 1.58 12.40
CA ASP A 332 -53.67 2.95 12.55
C ASP A 332 -54.03 3.20 14.02
N VAL A 333 -53.13 3.86 14.75
CA VAL A 333 -53.36 4.24 16.15
C VAL A 333 -53.94 5.65 16.20
N ALA A 334 -55.26 5.75 16.39
CA ALA A 334 -55.91 7.02 16.70
C ALA A 334 -55.51 7.50 18.11
N ARG A 335 -54.72 8.57 18.21
CA ARG A 335 -54.48 9.27 19.48
C ARG A 335 -55.71 10.13 19.81
N ILE A 336 -56.61 9.59 20.63
CA ILE A 336 -57.71 10.36 21.22
C ILE A 336 -57.18 11.11 22.43
N SER A 337 -57.38 12.43 22.48
CA SER A 337 -57.04 13.22 23.66
C SER A 337 -58.08 12.98 24.77
N ARG A 338 -57.68 12.98 26.04
CA ARG A 338 -58.58 12.74 27.18
C ARG A 338 -59.82 13.66 27.22
N GLY A 339 -59.79 14.81 26.54
CA GLY A 339 -60.93 15.73 26.44
C GLY A 339 -62.08 15.23 25.55
N GLU A 340 -61.79 14.39 24.55
CA GLU A 340 -62.81 13.85 23.62
C GLU A 340 -63.52 12.60 24.16
N LEU A 341 -62.95 11.95 25.18
CA LEU A 341 -63.59 10.82 25.88
C LEU A 341 -64.69 11.25 26.86
N ALA A 342 -64.79 12.54 27.21
CA ALA A 342 -65.78 13.07 28.16
C ALA A 342 -67.09 13.57 27.53
N LEU A 343 -67.21 13.49 26.19
CA LEU A 343 -68.41 13.91 25.45
C LEU A 343 -69.08 12.74 24.68
N ARG A 344 -68.82 11.50 25.09
CA ARG A 344 -69.54 10.31 24.63
C ARG A 344 -70.29 9.64 25.76
#